data_AF-Q5KRH4-F1
#
_entry.id   AF-Q5KRH4-F1
#
_cell.length_a   1.000
_cell.length_b   1.000
_cell.length_c   1.000
_cell.angle_alpha   90.00
_cell.angle_beta   90.00
_cell.angle_gamma   90.00
#
_symmetry.space_group_name_H-M   'P 1'
#
loop_
_entity.id
_entity.type
_entity.pdbx_description
1 polymer ?
#
loop_
_entity_poly.entity_id
_entity_poly.type
_entity_poly.pdbx_seq_one_letter_code
_entity_poly.pdbx_strand_id
1 'polypeptide(L)'
;MKQKTKQIPKKVLDLVVERSGGHCEVMSVAIGCTGRGEHRHHRKISGREHVVENVLDICHVCHTHIHANPALSYAMGWLVKMNYSPGEVTVIRQGQEVTLTKDGGVEIVDG
;
A
#
# COMPACT_ATOMS: atom_id res chain seq x y z
N MET A 1 26.99 -9.69 3.26
CA MET A 1 25.53 -9.56 2.97
C MET A 1 24.97 -8.52 3.93
N LYS A 2 24.43 -7.38 3.45
CA LYS A 2 23.82 -6.37 4.32
C LYS A 2 22.54 -6.95 4.94
N GLN A 3 22.42 -6.96 6.26
CA GLN A 3 21.20 -7.38 6.94
C GLN A 3 20.04 -6.49 6.49
N LYS A 4 18.96 -7.10 6.00
CA LYS A 4 17.70 -6.37 5.76
C LYS A 4 17.14 -5.95 7.11
N THR A 5 16.96 -4.65 7.32
CA THR A 5 16.35 -4.11 8.54
C THR A 5 14.91 -4.61 8.63
N LYS A 6 14.51 -5.14 9.80
CA LYS A 6 13.13 -5.59 10.03
C LYS A 6 12.14 -4.42 10.00
N GLN A 7 12.60 -3.22 10.34
CA GLN A 7 11.79 -2.01 10.43
C GLN A 7 11.81 -1.23 9.10
N ILE A 8 10.66 -0.66 8.74
CA ILE A 8 10.54 0.29 7.62
C ILE A 8 11.31 1.57 8.02
N PRO A 9 12.22 2.09 7.18
CA PRO A 9 12.95 3.32 7.47
C PRO A 9 12.01 4.50 7.73
N LYS A 10 12.34 5.35 8.70
CA LYS A 10 11.53 6.50 9.10
C LYS A 10 11.14 7.38 7.92
N LYS A 11 12.08 7.68 7.01
CA LYS A 11 11.82 8.49 5.80
C LYS A 11 10.69 7.92 4.93
N VAL A 12 10.62 6.60 4.79
CA VAL A 12 9.56 5.92 4.02
C VAL A 12 8.23 6.04 4.76
N LEU A 13 8.25 5.85 6.09
CA LEU A 13 7.05 6.02 6.92
C LEU A 13 6.50 7.45 6.86
N ASP A 14 7.37 8.46 6.94
CA ASP A 14 6.98 9.87 6.90
C ASP A 14 6.26 10.20 5.58
N LEU A 15 6.82 9.78 4.44
CA LEU A 15 6.22 10.00 3.12
C LEU A 15 4.87 9.26 2.96
N VAL A 16 4.76 8.03 3.49
CA VAL A 16 3.51 7.28 3.47
C VAL A 16 2.43 7.93 4.35
N VAL A 17 2.81 8.44 5.53
CA VAL A 17 1.90 9.18 6.43
C VAL A 17 1.44 10.49 5.79
N GLU A 18 2.36 11.23 5.18
CA GLU A 18 2.06 12.48 4.51
C GLU A 18 1.10 12.26 3.34
N ARG A 19 1.38 11.25 2.50
CA ARG A 19 0.48 10.82 1.41
C ARG A 19 -0.91 10.44 1.91
N SER A 20 -0.99 9.69 3.01
CA SER A 20 -2.27 9.19 3.54
C SER A 20 -3.03 10.24 4.36
N GLY A 21 -2.35 11.26 4.87
CA GLY A 21 -2.89 12.17 5.87
C GLY A 21 -3.35 11.46 7.16
N GLY A 22 -2.79 10.28 7.46
CA GLY A 22 -3.21 9.43 8.58
C GLY A 22 -4.50 8.62 8.32
N HIS A 23 -5.00 8.57 7.09
CA HIS A 23 -6.20 7.83 6.72
C HIS A 23 -5.89 6.50 6.06
N CYS A 24 -6.86 5.58 6.09
CA CYS A 24 -6.74 4.32 5.36
C CYS A 24 -6.76 4.60 3.85
N GLU A 25 -5.71 4.18 3.13
CA GLU A 25 -5.59 4.39 1.69
C GLU A 25 -6.55 3.51 0.87
N VAL A 26 -7.11 2.44 1.46
CA VAL A 26 -8.15 1.62 0.81
C VAL A 26 -9.53 2.30 0.88
N MET A 27 -9.90 2.85 2.04
CA MET A 27 -11.16 3.58 2.29
C MET A 27 -12.44 2.93 1.72
N SER A 28 -12.57 1.60 1.84
CA SER A 28 -13.73 0.87 1.30
C SER A 28 -14.78 0.62 2.39
N VAL A 29 -15.96 1.24 2.23
CA VAL A 29 -17.12 1.03 3.11
C VAL A 29 -17.59 -0.44 3.04
N ALA A 30 -17.52 -1.06 1.86
CA ALA A 30 -17.93 -2.46 1.68
C ALA A 30 -17.10 -3.47 2.49
N ILE A 31 -15.86 -3.11 2.84
CA ILE A 31 -14.97 -3.93 3.67
C ILE A 31 -15.22 -3.69 5.18
N GLY A 32 -15.91 -2.60 5.55
CA GLY A 32 -16.02 -2.15 6.94
C GLY A 32 -14.80 -1.34 7.40
N CYS A 33 -14.21 -0.54 6.49
CA CYS A 33 -13.04 0.28 6.79
C CYS A 33 -13.27 1.23 7.98
N THR A 34 -12.28 1.35 8.89
CA THR A 34 -12.34 2.29 10.03
C THR A 34 -11.92 3.72 9.67
N GLY A 35 -11.49 3.94 8.42
CA GLY A 35 -11.04 5.24 7.91
C GLY A 35 -9.64 5.66 8.34
N ARG A 36 -9.04 5.03 9.36
CA ARG A 36 -7.74 5.44 9.91
C ARG A 36 -6.59 4.57 9.42
N GLY A 37 -5.45 5.20 9.19
CA GLY A 37 -4.19 4.54 8.95
C GLY A 37 -3.60 3.99 10.25
N GLU A 38 -3.54 2.66 10.39
CA GLU A 38 -3.13 2.00 11.64
C GLU A 38 -1.95 1.04 11.40
N HIS A 39 -1.87 0.46 10.21
CA HIS A 39 -0.88 -0.53 9.80
C HIS A 39 -0.11 -0.05 8.56
N ARG A 40 1.17 -0.42 8.48
CA ARG A 40 2.03 -0.21 7.32
C ARG A 40 2.08 -1.52 6.53
N HIS A 41 1.26 -1.59 5.50
CA HIS A 41 1.03 -2.81 4.71
C HIS A 41 1.95 -2.85 3.50
N HIS A 42 2.82 -3.86 3.43
CA HIS A 42 3.61 -4.12 2.22
C HIS A 42 2.74 -4.77 1.14
N ARG A 43 2.70 -4.19 -0.06
CA ARG A 43 1.96 -4.75 -1.21
C ARG A 43 2.67 -5.99 -1.77
N LYS A 44 3.99 -5.92 -1.92
CA LYS A 44 4.88 -7.03 -2.27
C LYS A 44 5.44 -7.65 -1.00
N ILE A 45 4.86 -8.78 -0.61
CA ILE A 45 5.21 -9.49 0.64
C ILE A 45 6.60 -10.13 0.57
N SER A 46 6.96 -10.66 -0.60
CA SER A 46 8.25 -11.31 -0.81
C SER A 46 9.39 -10.30 -0.69
N GLY A 47 10.31 -10.54 0.24
CA GLY A 47 11.50 -9.72 0.41
C GLY A 47 11.30 -8.40 1.16
N ARG A 48 10.05 -8.03 1.48
CA ARG A 48 9.62 -6.84 2.26
C ARG A 48 10.44 -5.60 1.92
N GLU A 49 10.42 -5.23 0.65
CA GLU A 49 11.15 -4.06 0.18
C GLU A 49 10.54 -2.79 0.80
N HIS A 50 11.36 -2.02 1.50
CA HIS A 50 10.93 -0.82 2.21
C HIS A 50 11.04 0.41 1.30
N VAL A 51 10.24 0.43 0.24
CA VAL A 51 10.09 1.56 -0.68
C VAL A 51 8.66 2.13 -0.58
N VAL A 52 8.51 3.40 -0.91
CA VAL A 52 7.28 4.19 -0.67
C VAL A 52 6.10 3.63 -1.48
N GLU A 53 6.36 3.16 -2.69
CA GLU A 53 5.37 2.57 -3.60
C GLU A 53 4.90 1.18 -3.13
N ASN A 54 5.65 0.55 -2.23
CA ASN A 54 5.35 -0.77 -1.71
C ASN A 54 4.57 -0.74 -0.39
N VAL A 55 4.43 0.42 0.26
CA VAL A 55 3.80 0.50 1.59
C VAL A 55 2.53 1.34 1.49
N LEU A 56 1.42 0.78 1.96
CA LEU A 56 0.16 1.50 2.17
C LEU A 56 -0.05 1.78 3.66
N ASP A 57 -0.65 2.92 3.97
CA ASP A 57 -1.22 3.20 5.29
C ASP A 57 -2.68 2.74 5.33
N ILE A 58 -3.00 1.72 6.12
CA ILE A 58 -4.34 1.13 6.12
C ILE A 58 -4.83 0.79 7.52
N CYS A 59 -6.14 0.71 7.70
CA CYS A 59 -6.73 0.21 8.95
C CYS A 59 -6.52 -1.30 9.11
N HIS A 60 -6.67 -1.79 10.34
CA HIS A 60 -6.58 -3.22 10.62
C HIS A 60 -7.61 -4.07 9.86
N VAL A 61 -8.84 -3.57 9.65
CA VAL A 61 -9.89 -4.30 8.93
C VAL A 61 -9.52 -4.51 7.47
N CYS A 62 -9.08 -3.45 6.78
CA CYS A 62 -8.60 -3.55 5.39
C CYS A 62 -7.35 -4.43 5.29
N HIS A 63 -6.44 -4.35 6.27
CA HIS A 63 -5.24 -5.20 6.30
C HIS A 63 -5.62 -6.69 6.36
N THR A 64 -6.52 -7.09 7.26
CA THR A 64 -7.02 -8.47 7.35
C THR A 64 -7.73 -8.88 6.05
N HIS A 65 -8.59 -8.02 5.50
CA HIS A 65 -9.31 -8.31 4.26
C HIS A 65 -8.37 -8.58 3.08
N ILE A 66 -7.32 -7.77 2.93
CA ILE A 66 -6.33 -7.92 1.85
C ILE A 66 -5.67 -9.30 1.90
N HIS A 67 -5.25 -9.73 3.10
CA HIS A 67 -4.62 -11.03 3.27
C HIS A 67 -5.60 -12.21 3.12
N ALA A 68 -6.87 -12.02 3.45
CA ALA A 68 -7.90 -13.03 3.27
C ALA A 68 -8.37 -13.17 1.81
N ASN A 69 -8.23 -12.12 0.98
CA ASN A 69 -8.76 -12.05 -0.39
C ASN A 69 -7.66 -11.74 -1.41
N PRO A 70 -6.69 -12.65 -1.62
CA PRO A 70 -5.51 -12.37 -2.43
C PRO A 70 -5.83 -12.11 -3.90
N ALA A 71 -6.78 -12.86 -4.49
CA ALA A 71 -7.15 -12.69 -5.91
C ALA A 71 -7.67 -11.27 -6.19
N LEU A 72 -8.62 -10.79 -5.39
CA LEU A 72 -9.11 -9.42 -5.44
C LEU A 72 -7.98 -8.43 -5.14
N SER A 73 -7.17 -8.69 -4.13
CA SER A 73 -6.10 -7.77 -3.74
C SER A 73 -5.02 -7.59 -4.80
N TYR A 74 -4.72 -8.63 -5.59
CA TYR A 74 -3.86 -8.49 -6.77
C TYR A 74 -4.54 -7.68 -7.87
N ALA A 75 -5.84 -7.91 -8.12
CA ALA A 75 -6.60 -7.16 -9.13
C ALA A 75 -6.71 -5.66 -8.78
N MET A 76 -6.87 -5.34 -7.50
CA MET A 76 -6.96 -3.97 -6.99
C MET A 76 -5.58 -3.33 -6.73
N GLY A 77 -4.49 -4.07 -6.96
CA GLY A 77 -3.13 -3.60 -6.70
C GLY A 77 -2.75 -3.46 -5.22
N TRP A 78 -3.60 -3.90 -4.27
CA TRP A 78 -3.28 -3.93 -2.83
C TRP A 78 -2.22 -4.98 -2.48
N LEU A 79 -2.06 -5.98 -3.35
CA LEU A 79 -0.93 -6.91 -3.35
C LEU A 79 -0.22 -6.86 -4.71
N VAL A 80 1.08 -7.11 -4.70
CA VAL A 80 1.95 -7.12 -5.88
C VAL A 80 2.64 -8.48 -5.99
N LYS A 81 2.52 -9.11 -7.16
CA LYS A 81 3.15 -10.41 -7.45
C LYS A 81 4.68 -10.29 -7.47
N MET A 82 5.36 -11.39 -7.16
CA MET A 82 6.82 -11.42 -6.98
C MET A 82 7.62 -10.88 -8.19
N ASN A 83 7.12 -11.10 -9.41
CA ASN A 83 7.76 -10.73 -10.68
C ASN A 83 7.56 -9.27 -11.10
N TYR A 84 6.80 -8.46 -10.34
CA TYR A 84 6.57 -7.05 -10.64
C TYR A 84 7.22 -6.14 -9.61
N SER A 85 7.58 -4.92 -10.02
CA SER A 85 8.01 -3.87 -9.11
C SER A 85 6.78 -3.13 -8.55
N PRO A 86 6.73 -2.81 -7.24
CA PRO A 86 5.54 -2.15 -6.66
C PRO A 86 5.17 -0.81 -7.31
N GLY A 87 6.14 -0.02 -7.77
CA GLY A 87 5.91 1.24 -8.47
C GLY A 87 5.41 1.09 -9.92
N GLU A 88 5.46 -0.12 -10.51
CA GLU A 88 4.95 -0.41 -11.86
C GLU A 88 3.51 -0.95 -11.83
N VAL A 89 2.97 -1.22 -10.64
CA VAL A 89 1.62 -1.76 -10.45
C VAL A 89 0.77 -0.67 -9.84
N THR A 90 -0.31 -0.31 -10.54
CA THR A 90 -1.32 0.63 -10.07
C THR A 90 -2.01 0.09 -8.82
N VAL A 91 -2.72 0.95 -8.10
CA VAL A 91 -3.50 0.56 -6.92
C VAL A 91 -4.81 1.34 -6.89
N ILE A 92 -5.88 0.66 -6.51
CA ILE A 92 -7.13 1.34 -6.20
C ILE A 92 -7.01 1.97 -4.81
N ARG A 93 -6.84 3.28 -4.78
CA ARG A 93 -6.75 4.12 -3.58
C ARG A 93 -8.00 4.96 -3.47
N GLN A 94 -8.78 4.74 -2.40
CA GLN A 94 -10.00 5.51 -2.13
C GLN A 94 -10.99 5.56 -3.32
N GLY A 95 -11.06 4.46 -4.08
CA GLY A 95 -11.94 4.34 -5.25
C GLY A 95 -11.34 4.82 -6.57
N GLN A 96 -10.13 5.37 -6.59
CA GLN A 96 -9.44 5.80 -7.81
C GLN A 96 -8.23 4.90 -8.10
N GLU A 97 -8.03 4.56 -9.36
CA GLU A 97 -6.81 3.91 -9.80
C GLU A 97 -5.67 4.92 -9.90
N VAL A 98 -4.58 4.65 -9.19
CA VAL A 98 -3.42 5.56 -9.11
C VAL A 98 -2.10 4.79 -9.19
N THR A 99 -1.06 5.49 -9.64
CA THR A 99 0.34 5.10 -9.43
C THR A 99 0.86 5.76 -8.15
N LEU A 100 1.55 4.98 -7.30
CA LEU A 100 2.26 5.53 -6.15
C LEU A 100 3.67 5.90 -6.57
N THR A 101 4.09 7.14 -6.31
CA THR A 101 5.41 7.64 -6.73
C THR A 101 6.47 7.48 -5.63
N LYS A 102 7.74 7.47 -6.02
CA LYS A 102 8.90 7.29 -5.13
C LYS A 102 9.04 8.39 -4.06
N ASP A 103 8.55 9.58 -4.37
CA ASP A 103 8.56 10.76 -3.51
C ASP A 103 7.32 10.87 -2.62
N GLY A 104 6.41 9.87 -2.64
CA GLY A 104 5.23 9.86 -1.78
C GLY A 104 4.00 10.51 -2.38
N GLY A 105 4.03 10.88 -3.65
CA GLY A 105 2.87 11.36 -4.39
C GLY A 105 1.94 10.24 -4.87
N VAL A 106 0.85 10.68 -5.52
CA VAL A 106 -0.10 9.84 -6.26
C VAL A 106 -0.32 10.47 -7.63
N GLU A 107 -0.28 9.65 -8.67
CA GLU A 107 -0.62 10.05 -10.03
C GLU A 107 -1.88 9.29 -10.44
N ILE A 108 -2.94 10.00 -10.80
CA ILE A 108 -4.18 9.38 -11.29
C ILE A 108 -3.90 8.76 -12.65
N VAL A 109 -4.34 7.52 -12.84
CA VAL A 109 -4.32 6.87 -14.15
C VAL A 109 -5.59 7.34 -14.87
N ASP A 110 -5.44 8.33 -15.76
CA ASP A 110 -6.54 8.72 -16.64
C ASP A 110 -6.83 7.57 -17.61
N GLY A 111 -8.09 7.14 -17.64
CA GLY A 111 -8.60 6.07 -18.51
C GLY A 111 -8.90 6.53 -19.93
#